data_AF-A0A8S8XBB2-F1
#
_entry.id   AF-A0A8S8XBB2-F1
#
_cell.length_a   1.000
_cell.length_b   1.000
_cell.length_c   1.000
_cell.angle_alpha   90.00
_cell.angle_beta   90.00
_cell.angle_gamma   90.00
#
_symmetry.space_group_name_H-M   'P 1'
#
loop_
_entity.id
_entity.type
_entity.pdbx_description
1 polymer ?
#
loop_
_entity_poly.entity_id
_entity_poly.type
_entity_poly.pdbx_seq_one_letter_code
_entity_poly.pdbx_strand_id
1 'polypeptide(L)' 'MRTASPEAAAWLSAVAYARHSFTDYDQMLSDGYDQESARHFTLEALNDVLRGWGARRVVGANED' A
#
# COMPACT_ATOMS: atom_id res chain seq x y z
N MET A 1 18.83 -0.97 13.05
CA MET A 1 17.68 -1.57 12.35
C MET A 1 16.55 -1.71 13.35
N ARG A 2 15.35 -1.16 13.08
CA ARG A 2 14.18 -1.39 13.94
C ARG A 2 13.64 -2.78 13.63
N THR A 3 13.63 -3.66 14.63
CA THR A 3 12.99 -4.98 14.51
C THR A 3 11.48 -4.76 14.50
N ALA A 4 10.86 -4.89 13.33
CA ALA A 4 9.41 -4.96 13.25
C ALA A 4 8.93 -6.28 13.88
N SER A 5 7.76 -6.28 14.51
CA SER A 5 7.13 -7.56 14.86
C SER A 5 6.87 -8.36 13.58
N PRO A 6 6.86 -9.71 13.63
CA PRO A 6 6.54 -10.54 12.47
C PRO A 6 5.20 -10.16 11.83
N GLU A 7 4.22 -9.78 12.64
CA GLU A 7 2.93 -9.29 12.18
C GLU A 7 3.06 -7.97 11.40
N ALA A 8 3.83 -6.99 11.91
CA ALA A 8 4.05 -5.73 11.21
C ALA A 8 4.80 -5.94 9.90
N ALA A 9 5.79 -6.85 9.87
CA ALA A 9 6.50 -7.21 8.65
C ALA A 9 5.55 -7.85 7.63
N ALA A 10 4.74 -8.83 8.03
CA ALA A 10 3.76 -9.47 7.16
C ALA A 10 2.76 -8.47 6.58
N TRP A 11 2.27 -7.53 7.41
CA TRP A 11 1.38 -6.47 6.95
C TRP A 11 2.04 -5.56 5.92
N LEU A 12 3.26 -5.09 6.18
CA LEU A 12 3.98 -4.23 5.24
C LEU A 12 4.28 -4.93 3.92
N SER A 13 4.63 -6.23 3.96
CA SER A 13 4.81 -7.06 2.77
C SER A 13 3.52 -7.21 1.97
N ALA A 14 2.39 -7.46 2.63
CA ALA A 14 1.09 -7.57 1.97
C ALA A 14 0.68 -6.24 1.30
N VAL A 15 0.89 -5.11 1.98
CA VAL A 15 0.61 -3.76 1.44
C VAL A 15 1.50 -3.46 0.23
N ALA A 16 2.80 -3.78 0.31
CA ALA A 16 3.72 -3.56 -0.80
C ALA A 16 3.30 -4.41 -2.02
N TYR A 17 3.05 -5.69 -1.81
CA TYR A 17 2.58 -6.59 -2.86
C TYR A 17 1.28 -6.09 -3.50
N ALA A 18 0.28 -5.74 -2.69
CA ALA A 18 -0.99 -5.21 -3.17
C ALA A 18 -0.81 -3.96 -4.04
N ARG A 19 0.04 -3.01 -3.58
CA ARG A 19 0.31 -1.76 -4.31
C ARG A 19 0.96 -2.03 -5.66
N HIS A 20 2.01 -2.85 -5.71
CA HIS A 20 2.73 -3.10 -6.95
C HIS A 20 1.93 -3.96 -7.94
N SER A 21 1.15 -4.94 -7.45
CA SER A 21 0.51 -5.93 -8.31
C SER A 21 -0.93 -5.63 -8.69
N PHE A 22 -1.65 -4.80 -7.94
CA PHE A 22 -3.09 -4.58 -8.12
C PHE A 22 -3.48 -3.10 -8.22
N THR A 23 -2.50 -2.21 -8.44
CA THR A 23 -2.75 -0.80 -8.69
C THR A 23 -1.81 -0.30 -9.79
N ASP A 24 -2.07 0.90 -10.32
CA ASP A 24 -1.23 1.53 -11.34
C ASP A 24 0.08 2.12 -10.78
N TYR A 25 0.50 1.75 -9.56
CA TYR A 25 1.66 2.32 -8.89
C TYR A 25 2.93 2.26 -9.75
N ASP A 26 3.25 1.09 -10.32
CA ASP A 26 4.45 0.91 -11.13
C ASP A 26 4.36 1.67 -12.46
N GLN A 27 3.16 1.79 -13.04
CA GLN A 27 2.93 2.59 -14.23
C GLN A 27 3.15 4.09 -13.93
N MET A 28 2.60 4.60 -12.83
CA MET A 28 2.81 5.99 -12.40
C MET A 28 4.30 6.30 -12.19
N LEU A 29 5.06 5.39 -11.57
CA LEU A 29 6.51 5.56 -11.43
C LEU A 29 7.22 5.58 -12.79
N SER A 30 6.81 4.71 -13.72
CA SER A 30 7.33 4.70 -15.09
C SER A 30 7.00 5.99 -15.86
N ASP A 31 5.86 6.60 -15.56
CA ASP A 31 5.38 7.85 -16.17
C ASP A 31 6.03 9.11 -15.56
N GLY A 32 6.89 8.93 -14.55
CA GLY A 32 7.67 10.00 -13.93
C GLY A 32 7.03 10.65 -12.71
N TYR A 33 5.95 10.06 -12.17
CA TYR A 33 5.40 10.49 -10.89
C TYR A 33 6.38 10.16 -9.75
N ASP A 34 6.43 11.02 -8.74
CA ASP A 34 7.14 10.70 -7.51
C ASP A 34 6.37 9.67 -6.68
N GLN A 35 7.08 9.05 -5.72
CA GLN A 35 6.51 7.99 -4.90
C GLN A 35 5.36 8.44 -4.00
N GLU A 36 5.36 9.69 -3.54
CA GLU A 36 4.31 10.24 -2.67
C GLU A 36 3.02 10.43 -3.48
N SER A 37 3.12 11.08 -4.64
CA SER A 37 2.02 11.24 -5.58
C SER A 37 1.43 9.88 -5.99
N ALA A 38 2.28 8.94 -6.39
CA ALA A 38 1.83 7.61 -6.80
C ALA A 38 1.16 6.83 -5.64
N ARG A 39 1.65 6.97 -4.40
CA ARG A 39 0.99 6.37 -3.21
C ARG A 39 -0.34 7.02 -2.89
N HIS A 40 -0.46 8.34 -3.10
CA HIS A 40 -1.70 9.07 -2.86
C HIS A 40 -2.78 8.63 -3.85
N PHE A 41 -2.49 8.60 -5.15
CA PHE A 41 -3.46 8.22 -6.19
C PHE A 41 -3.89 6.75 -6.10
N THR A 42 -2.99 5.86 -5.69
CA THR A 42 -3.31 4.43 -5.57
C THR A 42 -3.96 4.03 -4.24
N LEU A 43 -4.10 4.96 -3.29
CA LEU A 43 -4.51 4.65 -1.91
C LEU A 43 -5.90 4.01 -1.83
N GLU A 44 -6.88 4.53 -2.58
CA GLU A 44 -8.24 4.02 -2.59
C GLU A 44 -8.28 2.59 -3.17
N ALA A 45 -7.74 2.42 -4.38
CA ALA A 45 -7.66 1.12 -5.05
C ALA A 45 -6.93 0.07 -4.18
N LEU A 46 -5.82 0.46 -3.54
CA LEU A 46 -5.09 -0.38 -2.60
C LEU A 46 -5.96 -0.84 -1.43
N ASN A 47 -6.70 0.08 -0.81
CA ASN A 47 -7.56 -0.24 0.32
C ASN A 47 -8.73 -1.14 -0.09
N ASP A 48 -9.26 -0.99 -1.30
CA ASP A 48 -10.32 -1.85 -1.82
C ASP A 48 -9.83 -3.28 -2.08
N VAL A 49 -8.62 -3.44 -2.62
CA VAL A 49 -7.97 -4.76 -2.75
C VAL A 49 -7.81 -5.42 -1.38
N LEU A 50 -7.27 -4.68 -0.40
CA LEU A 50 -7.05 -5.21 0.96
C LEU A 50 -8.38 -5.59 1.64
N ARG A 51 -9.43 -4.77 1.50
CA ARG A 51 -10.78 -5.10 1.99
C ARG A 51 -11.35 -6.33 1.30
N GLY A 52 -11.12 -6.48 0.00
CA GLY A 52 -11.49 -7.68 -0.76
C GLY A 52 -10.84 -8.96 -0.23
N TRP A 53 -9.62 -8.87 0.32
CA TRP A 53 -8.95 -9.98 1.01
C TRP A 53 -9.42 -10.18 2.47
N GLY A 54 -10.39 -9.39 2.94
CA GLY A 54 -10.90 -9.43 4.31
C GLY A 54 -10.06 -8.66 5.33
N ALA A 55 -9.13 -7.79 4.89
CA ALA A 55 -8.38 -6.95 5.81
C ALA A 55 -9.31 -5.92 6.49
N ARG A 56 -9.30 -5.91 7.83
CA ARG A 56 -9.97 -4.88 8.64
C ARG A 56 -9.15 -3.61 8.78
N ARG A 57 -7.84 -3.70 8.55
CA ARG A 57 -6.91 -2.59 8.60
C ARG A 57 -6.84 -1.92 7.23
N VAL A 58 -6.80 -0.60 7.21
CA VAL A 58 -6.60 0.21 5.99
C VAL A 58 -5.27 0.96 6.05
N VAL A 59 -4.70 1.23 4.89
CA VAL A 59 -3.55 2.12 4.71
C VAL A 59 -4.07 3.56 4.71
N GLY A 60 -3.43 4.46 5.47
CA GLY A 60 -3.84 5.87 5.57
C GLY A 60 -4.62 6.26 6.83
N ALA A 61 -5.03 5.32 7.69
CA ALA A 61 -5.78 5.62 8.93
C ALA A 61 -4.91 6.12 10.12
N ASN A 62 -3.79 6.81 9.88
CA ASN A 62 -3.04 7.48 10.95
C ASN A 62 -2.74 8.92 10.54
N GLU A 63 -3.76 9.77 10.54
CA GLU A 63 -3.63 11.22 10.70
C GLU A 63 -4.74 11.69 11.65
N ASP A 64 -4.54 11.46 12.94
CA ASP A 64 -5.08 12.24 14.07
C ASP A 64 -3.98 12.32 15.15
#